data_AF-A0A519SHV1-F1
#
_entry.id   AF-A0A519SHV1-F1
#
_cell.length_a   1.000
_cell.length_b   1.000
_cell.length_c   1.000
_cell.angle_alpha   90.00
_cell.angle_beta   90.00
_cell.angle_gamma   90.00
#
_symmetry.space_group_name_H-M   'P 1'
#
loop_
_entity.id
_entity.type
_entity.pdbx_description
1 polymer ?
#
loop_
_entity_poly.entity_id
_entity_poly.type
_entity_poly.pdbx_seq_one_letter_code
_entity_poly.pdbx_strand_id
1 'polypeptide(L)'
;MRTLRTPDEATVTAYYDDSHKDLQQALAWTQETNALHPEYWSVYAEARIRLQLKDYAGAQALATEAKKLALAAANPGYARRSEEVLTQAKAHTK
;
A
#
# COMPACT_ATOMS: atom_id res chain seq x y z
N MET A 1 26.49 43.52 -7.16
CA MET A 1 25.66 42.72 -8.09
C MET A 1 25.88 41.25 -7.74
N ARG A 2 24.90 40.60 -7.10
CA ARG A 2 25.00 39.20 -6.65
C ARG A 2 24.33 38.34 -7.71
N THR A 3 25.12 37.60 -8.48
CA THR A 3 24.64 36.67 -9.50
C THR A 3 23.77 35.60 -8.83
N LEU A 4 22.47 35.60 -9.16
CA LEU A 4 21.54 34.55 -8.79
C LEU A 4 21.97 33.28 -9.53
N ARG A 5 22.60 32.37 -8.79
CA ARG A 5 22.88 31.01 -9.25
C ARG A 5 21.52 30.32 -9.39
N THR A 6 21.10 30.05 -10.62
CA THR A 6 19.95 29.17 -10.88
C THR A 6 20.24 27.82 -10.20
N PRO A 7 19.32 27.28 -9.38
CA PRO A 7 19.50 25.94 -8.82
C PRO A 7 19.57 24.97 -9.99
N ASP A 8 20.57 24.09 -9.95
CA ASP A 8 20.86 23.16 -11.01
C ASP A 8 19.76 22.08 -11.12
N GLU A 9 19.50 21.62 -12.33
CA GLU A 9 18.51 20.59 -12.67
C GLU A 9 18.75 19.21 -12.01
N ALA A 10 19.74 19.05 -11.12
CA ALA A 10 19.98 17.78 -10.42
C ALA A 10 18.95 17.44 -9.33
N THR A 11 17.99 18.32 -9.02
CA THR A 11 16.99 18.08 -7.96
C THR A 11 15.71 17.40 -8.43
N VAL A 12 15.56 17.02 -9.71
CA VAL A 12 14.34 16.34 -10.17
C VAL A 12 14.39 14.84 -9.86
N THR A 13 15.59 14.24 -9.81
CA THR A 13 15.73 12.80 -9.52
C THR A 13 15.45 12.46 -8.05
N ALA A 14 15.61 13.42 -7.13
CA ALA A 14 15.28 13.24 -5.72
C ALA A 14 13.77 13.29 -5.41
N TYR A 15 12.94 13.80 -6.33
CA TYR A 15 11.50 13.89 -6.11
C TYR A 15 10.78 12.53 -6.24
N TYR A 16 11.39 11.56 -6.93
CA TYR A 16 10.83 10.21 -7.09
C TYR A 16 11.28 9.21 -6.00
N ASP A 17 12.31 9.55 -5.22
CA ASP A 17 12.75 8.74 -4.08
C ASP A 17 11.81 8.90 -2.85
N ASP A 18 10.90 9.87 -2.90
CA ASP A 18 9.91 10.17 -1.86
C ASP A 18 8.74 9.17 -1.85
N SER A 19 8.40 8.57 -2.99
CA SER A 19 7.25 7.65 -3.09
C SER A 19 7.38 6.42 -2.19
N HIS A 20 8.61 5.93 -1.95
CA HIS A 20 8.81 4.84 -0.97
C HIS A 20 8.66 5.32 0.48
N LYS A 21 9.01 6.57 0.78
CA LYS A 21 8.79 7.18 2.11
C LYS A 21 7.30 7.38 2.37
N ASP A 22 6.56 7.83 1.37
CA ASP A 22 5.10 7.92 1.42
C ASP A 22 4.44 6.57 1.68
N LEU A 23 4.92 5.50 1.04
CA LEU A 23 4.39 4.15 1.27
C LEU A 23 4.66 3.64 2.69
N GLN A 24 5.82 3.94 3.27
CA GLN A 24 6.09 3.58 4.67
C GLN A 24 5.21 4.37 5.64
N GLN A 25 5.01 5.67 5.40
CA GLN A 25 4.11 6.49 6.21
C GLN A 25 2.66 6.02 6.09
N ALA A 26 2.20 5.72 4.87
CA ALA A 26 0.87 5.19 4.62
C ALA A 26 0.66 3.83 5.29
N LEU A 27 1.69 2.97 5.30
CA LEU A 27 1.66 1.69 6.01
C LEU A 27 1.46 1.89 7.52
N ALA A 28 2.16 2.85 8.13
CA ALA A 28 2.00 3.13 9.56
C ALA A 28 0.57 3.58 9.88
N TRP A 29 0.01 4.50 9.10
CA TRP A 29 -1.35 4.99 9.31
C TRP A 29 -2.43 3.91 9.12
N THR A 30 -2.28 3.04 8.12
CA THR A 30 -3.23 1.95 7.93
C THR A 30 -3.10 0.90 9.03
N GLN A 31 -1.90 0.62 9.54
CA GLN A 31 -1.70 -0.26 10.69
C GLN A 31 -2.38 0.28 11.96
N GLU A 32 -2.21 1.57 12.26
CA GLU A 32 -2.88 2.23 13.39
C GLU A 32 -4.41 2.17 13.23
N THR A 33 -4.91 2.46 12.03
CA THR A 33 -6.34 2.41 11.73
C THR A 33 -6.90 1.00 11.88
N ASN A 34 -6.24 -0.01 11.31
CA ASN A 34 -6.67 -1.40 11.33
C ASN A 34 -6.57 -2.03 12.72
N ALA A 35 -5.65 -1.55 13.57
CA ALA A 35 -5.56 -1.97 14.97
C ALA A 35 -6.77 -1.52 15.81
N LEU A 36 -7.38 -0.38 15.47
CA LEU A 36 -8.53 0.17 16.18
C LEU A 36 -9.85 -0.30 15.56
N HIS A 37 -9.97 -0.19 14.23
CA HIS A 37 -11.20 -0.44 13.48
C HIS A 37 -10.87 -1.10 12.14
N PRO A 38 -10.70 -2.43 12.12
CA PRO A 38 -10.39 -3.15 10.90
C PRO A 38 -11.61 -3.19 9.97
N GLU A 39 -11.59 -2.32 8.97
CA GLU A 39 -12.60 -2.28 7.90
C GLU A 39 -12.06 -2.89 6.62
N TYR A 40 -12.92 -3.55 5.84
CA TYR A 40 -12.50 -4.27 4.63
C TYR A 40 -11.69 -3.42 3.65
N TRP A 41 -12.04 -2.13 3.51
CA TRP A 41 -11.38 -1.20 2.59
C TRP A 41 -10.03 -0.72 3.13
N SER A 42 -9.89 -0.58 4.45
CA SER A 42 -8.64 -0.15 5.11
C SER A 42 -7.63 -1.30 5.16
N VAL A 43 -8.08 -2.51 5.50
CA VAL A 43 -7.27 -3.73 5.46
C VAL A 43 -6.82 -4.03 4.01
N TYR A 44 -7.71 -3.82 3.02
CA TYR A 44 -7.34 -3.90 1.60
C TYR A 44 -6.28 -2.86 1.20
N ALA A 45 -6.39 -1.62 1.68
CA ALA A 45 -5.41 -0.57 1.40
C ALA A 45 -4.03 -0.95 1.96
N GLU A 46 -3.97 -1.45 3.19
CA GLU A 46 -2.71 -1.94 3.77
C GLU A 46 -2.12 -3.09 2.97
N ALA A 47 -2.94 -4.06 2.54
CA ALA A 47 -2.50 -5.17 1.69
C ALA A 47 -1.84 -4.68 0.39
N ARG A 48 -2.40 -3.63 -0.24
CA ARG A 48 -1.82 -3.03 -1.45
C ARG A 48 -0.50 -2.32 -1.18
N ILE A 49 -0.42 -1.55 -0.10
CA ILE A 49 0.81 -0.86 0.29
C ILE A 49 1.93 -1.88 0.52
N ARG A 50 1.64 -2.95 1.28
CA ARG A 50 2.60 -4.06 1.50
C ARG A 50 3.02 -4.74 0.19
N LEU A 51 2.09 -4.94 -0.75
CA LEU A 51 2.41 -5.47 -2.07
C LEU A 51 3.40 -4.55 -2.82
N GLN A 52 3.17 -3.24 -2.80
CA GLN A 52 4.07 -2.26 -3.43
C GLN A 52 5.45 -2.20 -2.75
N LEU A 53 5.48 -2.38 -1.43
CA LEU A 53 6.70 -2.50 -0.63
C LEU A 53 7.36 -3.89 -0.75
N LYS A 54 6.81 -4.79 -1.57
CA LYS A 54 7.28 -6.17 -1.78
C LYS A 54 7.23 -7.05 -0.52
N ASP A 55 6.49 -6.64 0.50
CA ASP A 55 6.10 -7.48 1.63
C ASP A 55 4.98 -8.43 1.18
N TYR A 56 5.35 -9.42 0.36
CA TYR A 56 4.37 -10.33 -0.24
C TYR A 56 3.66 -11.19 0.80
N ALA A 57 4.36 -11.61 1.86
CA ALA A 57 3.76 -12.39 2.94
C ALA A 57 2.70 -11.57 3.70
N GLY A 58 3.03 -10.32 4.08
CA GLY A 58 2.08 -9.42 4.73
C GLY A 58 0.92 -9.03 3.81
N ALA A 59 1.20 -8.79 2.53
CA ALA A 59 0.16 -8.52 1.53
C ALA A 59 -0.83 -9.70 1.38
N GLN A 60 -0.35 -10.94 1.39
CA GLN A 60 -1.21 -12.13 1.33
C GLN A 60 -2.13 -12.24 2.55
N ALA A 61 -1.58 -12.07 3.75
CA ALA A 61 -2.33 -12.17 4.99
C ALA A 61 -3.49 -11.15 5.00
N LEU A 62 -3.17 -9.88 4.75
CA LEU A 62 -4.17 -8.81 4.77
C LEU A 62 -5.13 -8.87 3.59
N ALA A 63 -4.69 -9.26 2.40
CA ALA A 63 -5.62 -9.46 1.27
C ALA A 63 -6.64 -10.57 1.55
N THR A 64 -6.23 -11.63 2.27
CA THR A 64 -7.13 -12.70 2.69
C THR A 64 -8.16 -12.19 3.70
N GLU A 65 -7.71 -11.41 4.69
CA GLU A 65 -8.58 -10.81 5.70
C GLU A 65 -9.54 -9.78 5.09
N ALA A 66 -9.04 -8.87 4.25
CA ALA A 66 -9.85 -7.90 3.54
C ALA A 66 -10.95 -8.57 2.69
N LYS A 67 -10.62 -9.67 2.00
CA LYS A 67 -11.60 -10.46 1.26
C LYS A 67 -12.70 -10.99 2.18
N LYS A 68 -12.33 -11.54 3.35
CA LYS A 68 -13.29 -12.07 4.34
C LYS A 68 -14.21 -10.97 4.87
N LEU A 69 -13.65 -9.83 5.27
CA LEU A 69 -14.41 -8.69 5.77
C LEU A 69 -15.35 -8.13 4.69
N ALA A 70 -14.88 -8.03 3.45
CA ALA A 70 -15.69 -7.56 2.34
C ALA A 70 -16.88 -8.50 2.05
N LEU A 71 -16.67 -9.81 2.10
CA LEU A 71 -17.76 -10.79 1.94
C LEU A 71 -18.76 -10.71 3.09
N ALA A 72 -18.29 -10.55 4.33
CA ALA A 72 -19.15 -10.37 5.50
C ALA A 72 -19.99 -9.08 5.39
N ALA A 73 -19.43 -8.03 4.80
CA ALA A 73 -20.11 -6.76 4.51
C ALA A 73 -20.94 -6.80 3.20
N ALA A 74 -21.14 -7.97 2.59
CA ALA A 74 -21.84 -8.14 1.31
C ALA A 74 -21.30 -7.24 0.18
N ASN A 75 -19.99 -6.97 0.17
CA ASN A 75 -19.30 -6.15 -0.82
C ASN A 75 -18.40 -7.02 -1.73
N PRO A 76 -18.97 -7.67 -2.77
CA PRO A 76 -18.22 -8.55 -3.66
C PRO A 76 -17.16 -7.81 -4.49
N GLY A 77 -17.33 -6.50 -4.71
CA GLY A 77 -16.36 -5.69 -5.43
C GLY A 77 -15.01 -5.62 -4.70
N TYR A 78 -15.03 -5.39 -3.39
CA TYR A 78 -13.82 -5.41 -2.58
C TYR A 78 -13.29 -6.83 -2.33
N ALA A 79 -14.16 -7.84 -2.27
CA ALA A 79 -13.73 -9.23 -2.20
C ALA A 79 -12.89 -9.62 -3.43
N ARG A 80 -13.35 -9.26 -4.63
CA ARG A 80 -12.63 -9.49 -5.89
C ARG A 80 -11.30 -8.73 -5.93
N ARG A 81 -11.29 -7.44 -5.61
CA ARG A 81 -10.05 -6.64 -5.59
C ARG A 81 -9.02 -7.19 -4.60
N SER A 82 -9.47 -7.67 -3.45
CA SER A 82 -8.59 -8.29 -2.47
C SER A 82 -8.01 -9.62 -2.99
N GLU A 83 -8.81 -10.41 -3.70
CA GLU A 83 -8.33 -11.63 -4.37
C GLU A 83 -7.29 -11.35 -5.46
N GLU A 84 -7.41 -10.24 -6.20
CA GLU A 84 -6.42 -9.79 -7.18
C GLU A 84 -5.07 -9.46 -6.50
N VAL A 85 -5.09 -8.81 -5.33
CA VAL A 85 -3.88 -8.55 -4.52
C VAL A 85 -3.28 -9.86 -4.01
N LEU A 86 -4.10 -10.77 -3.50
CA LEU A 86 -3.67 -12.07 -3.01
C LEU A 86 -2.98 -12.89 -4.11
N THR A 87 -3.55 -12.89 -5.31
CA THR A 87 -2.98 -13.58 -6.48
C THR A 87 -1.63 -13.01 -6.87
N GLN A 88 -1.53 -11.68 -6.96
CA GLN A 88 -0.27 -10.99 -7.26
C GLN A 88 0.79 -11.32 -6.21
N ALA A 89 0.47 -11.22 -4.92
CA ALA A 89 1.42 -11.51 -3.86
C ALA A 89 1.93 -12.96 -3.93
N LYS A 90 1.04 -13.94 -4.15
CA LYS A 90 1.38 -15.36 -4.35
C LYS A 90 2.29 -15.63 -5.55
N ALA A 91 2.17 -14.86 -6.63
CA ALA A 91 3.06 -15.01 -7.77
C ALA A 91 4.53 -14.66 -7.43
N HIS A 92 4.76 -13.83 -6.41
CA HIS A 92 6.08 -13.37 -5.99
C HIS A 92 6.67 -14.09 -4.76
N THR A 93 5.96 -15.07 -4.20
CA THR A 93 6.41 -15.86 -3.01
C THR A 93 6.80 -17.30 -3.36
N LYS A 94 7.01 -17.61 -4.65
CA LYS A 94 7.39 -18.94 -5.13
C LYS A 94 8.82 -19.32 -4.79
#